data_AF-A0A101WX35-F1
#
_entry.id   AF-A0A101WX35-F1
#
_cell.length_a   1.000
_cell.length_b   1.000
_cell.length_c   1.000
_cell.angle_alpha   90.00
_cell.angle_beta   90.00
_cell.angle_gamma   90.00
#
_symmetry.space_group_name_H-M   'P 1'
#
loop_
_entity.id
_entity.type
_entity.pdbx_description
1 polymer ?
#
loop_
_entity_poly.entity_id
_entity_poly.type
_entity_poly.pdbx_seq_one_letter_code
_entity_poly.pdbx_strand_id
1 'polypeptide(L)'
;MPKKLIPMVLKPSVRPIKYYDIVGDLMMKFLSGRKATVIRQVGDSAVLMTRVKHEDGSKLPIILSTKDELIRYVKLGGVDFMASVNAAASKGIDMVIIDIKGGKGVWMSDRGLELMDLLTTAVRITFEQLGLVHNAVIFDGMNGFKVISMLSREVNPEDLRALVDVVNEVVHRSMKSMELYQRLGDDVVIGGNTMLKVKMYRVPLSLHWSTKLSAIPVARVYDFTTISADPSDVIRRLDSMRKILEPLFTRNPVDALLDGIRRWVDGDYSLVYQLKGVIRNSIMGARNTNSLEVDRENLKTEEETSGR
;
A
#
# COMPACT_ATOMS: atom_id res chain seq x y z
N MET A 1 11.06 20.19 -18.91
CA MET A 1 10.76 18.79 -19.29
C MET A 1 10.48 18.01 -18.00
N PRO A 2 9.32 17.35 -17.83
CA PRO A 2 9.08 16.55 -16.64
C PRO A 2 10.09 15.39 -16.61
N LYS A 3 10.78 15.21 -15.47
CA LYS A 3 11.70 14.10 -15.27
C LYS A 3 10.92 12.79 -15.41
N LYS A 4 11.41 11.88 -16.26
CA LYS A 4 10.86 10.53 -16.45
C LYS A 4 10.58 9.87 -15.09
N LEU A 5 9.32 9.57 -14.78
CA LEU A 5 8.87 8.82 -13.61
C LEU A 5 9.17 7.32 -13.74
N ILE A 6 10.33 6.94 -14.27
CA ILE A 6 10.78 5.54 -14.16
C ILE A 6 11.43 5.44 -12.78
N PRO A 7 10.80 4.79 -11.79
CA PRO A 7 11.31 4.72 -10.44
C PRO A 7 12.45 3.70 -10.42
N MET A 8 13.66 4.15 -10.75
CA MET A 8 14.84 3.31 -10.64
C MET A 8 15.95 4.12 -9.99
N VAL A 9 16.32 3.71 -8.79
CA VAL A 9 17.53 4.19 -8.13
C VAL A 9 18.58 3.08 -8.25
N LEU A 10 19.63 3.33 -9.03
CA LEU A 10 20.68 2.34 -9.33
C LEU A 10 21.39 1.82 -8.07
N LYS A 11 21.50 2.65 -7.02
CA LYS A 11 22.00 2.27 -5.70
C LYS A 11 21.20 3.02 -4.63
N PRO A 12 20.71 2.34 -3.57
CA PRO A 12 19.99 3.04 -2.51
C PRO A 12 20.89 4.11 -1.90
N SER A 13 20.33 5.29 -1.66
CA SER A 13 21.03 6.44 -1.05
C SER A 13 21.58 6.13 0.35
N VAL A 14 21.02 5.11 1.01
CA VAL A 14 21.43 4.63 2.33
C VAL A 14 21.71 3.13 2.28
N ARG A 15 22.79 2.69 2.93
CA ARG A 15 23.10 1.25 3.05
C ARG A 15 21.92 0.54 3.75
N PRO A 16 21.44 -0.62 3.23
CA PRO A 16 20.30 -1.32 3.81
C PRO A 16 20.41 -1.58 5.31
N ILE A 17 21.60 -1.91 5.81
CA ILE A 17 21.83 -2.13 7.25
C ILE A 17 21.49 -0.90 8.10
N LYS A 18 21.92 0.30 7.67
CA LYS A 18 21.61 1.55 8.38
C LYS A 18 20.13 1.90 8.24
N TYR A 19 19.58 1.69 7.05
CA TYR A 19 18.16 1.97 6.78
C TYR A 19 17.24 1.14 7.69
N TYR A 20 17.41 -0.18 7.68
CA TYR A 20 16.59 -1.10 8.49
C TYR A 20 16.87 -1.00 9.98
N ASP A 21 18.06 -0.57 10.40
CA ASP A 21 18.31 -0.25 11.80
C ASP A 21 17.45 0.94 12.28
N ILE A 22 17.19 1.92 11.42
CA ILE A 22 16.37 3.08 11.77
C ILE A 22 14.87 2.77 11.66
N VAL A 23 14.43 2.15 10.56
CA VAL A 23 12.98 1.94 10.31
C VAL A 23 12.45 0.64 10.92
N GLY A 24 13.34 -0.25 11.36
CA GLY A 24 13.03 -1.63 11.73
C GLY A 24 11.95 -1.75 12.81
N ASP A 25 12.00 -0.92 13.84
CA ASP A 25 11.02 -0.98 14.94
C ASP A 25 9.58 -0.72 14.45
N LEU A 26 9.41 0.21 13.52
CA LEU A 26 8.11 0.51 12.90
C LEU A 26 7.70 -0.59 11.90
N MET A 27 8.65 -1.04 11.07
CA MET A 27 8.44 -2.11 10.10
C MET A 27 8.01 -3.43 10.75
N MET A 28 8.54 -3.75 11.93
CA MET A 28 8.24 -5.00 12.66
C MET A 28 6.77 -5.12 13.05
N LYS A 29 6.02 -4.01 13.17
CA LYS A 29 4.56 -4.02 13.39
C LYS A 29 3.79 -4.74 12.28
N PHE A 30 4.38 -4.84 11.09
CA PHE A 30 3.79 -5.49 9.92
C PHE A 30 4.39 -6.87 9.61
N LEU A 31 5.53 -7.22 10.22
CA LEU A 31 6.19 -8.52 10.03
C LEU A 31 5.86 -9.52 11.13
N SER A 32 5.72 -9.05 12.37
CA SER A 32 5.57 -9.92 13.54
C SER A 32 4.33 -10.81 13.44
N GLY A 33 4.49 -12.09 13.79
CA GLY A 33 3.42 -13.09 13.75
C GLY A 33 3.04 -13.57 12.35
N ARG A 34 3.75 -13.16 11.30
CA ARG A 34 3.48 -13.54 9.90
C ARG A 34 4.66 -14.34 9.32
N LYS A 35 4.36 -15.18 8.33
CA LYS A 35 5.40 -15.76 7.47
C LYS A 35 6.02 -14.64 6.66
N ALA A 36 7.33 -14.58 6.63
CA ALA A 36 8.11 -13.62 5.86
C ALA A 36 8.71 -14.28 4.62
N THR A 37 8.84 -13.47 3.57
CA THR A 37 9.64 -13.76 2.39
C THR A 37 10.68 -12.66 2.27
N VAL A 38 11.94 -13.04 2.06
CA VAL A 38 13.07 -12.12 1.95
C VAL A 38 13.69 -12.27 0.58
N ILE A 39 13.79 -11.20 -0.20
CA ILE A 39 14.64 -11.18 -1.40
C ILE A 39 16.02 -10.75 -0.95
N ARG A 40 16.94 -11.70 -1.03
CA ARG A 40 18.35 -11.51 -0.74
C ARG A 40 19.08 -11.12 -2.02
N GLN A 41 19.87 -10.06 -1.98
CA GLN A 41 20.72 -9.66 -3.09
C GLN A 41 22.19 -9.66 -2.70
N VAL A 42 23.01 -10.39 -3.46
CA VAL A 42 24.46 -10.44 -3.32
C VAL A 42 25.08 -10.22 -4.69
N GLY A 43 25.80 -9.11 -4.85
CA GLY A 43 26.24 -8.64 -6.18
C GLY A 43 25.03 -8.43 -7.10
N ASP A 44 25.09 -9.04 -8.27
CA ASP A 44 24.04 -8.93 -9.30
C ASP A 44 22.97 -10.03 -9.19
N SER A 45 23.11 -10.97 -8.25
CA SER A 45 22.14 -12.06 -8.05
C SER A 45 21.11 -11.71 -6.98
N ALA A 46 19.83 -11.93 -7.29
CA ALA A 46 18.73 -11.83 -6.35
C ALA A 46 18.06 -13.20 -6.16
N VAL A 47 17.87 -13.62 -4.90
CA VAL A 47 17.30 -14.92 -4.54
C VAL A 47 16.13 -14.72 -3.58
N LEU A 48 15.01 -15.37 -3.89
CA LEU A 48 13.84 -15.41 -3.01
C LEU A 48 14.04 -16.44 -1.89
N MET A 49 13.97 -15.99 -0.65
CA MET A 49 14.04 -16.84 0.54
C MET A 49 12.68 -16.87 1.23
N THR A 50 12.06 -18.04 1.28
CA THR A 50 10.75 -18.25 1.95
C THR A 50 10.87 -19.18 3.16
N ARG A 51 11.99 -19.90 3.28
CA ARG A 51 12.26 -20.87 4.33
C ARG A 51 13.71 -20.78 4.81
N VAL A 52 13.93 -21.10 6.07
CA VAL A 52 15.26 -21.24 6.68
C VAL A 52 15.53 -22.70 7.01
N LYS A 53 16.77 -23.14 6.82
CA LYS A 53 17.22 -24.49 7.16
C LYS A 53 17.66 -24.51 8.63
N HIS A 54 17.14 -25.45 9.41
CA HIS A 54 17.53 -25.69 10.80
C HIS A 54 18.62 -26.76 10.89
N GLU A 55 19.21 -26.90 12.08
CA GLU A 55 20.31 -27.83 12.37
C GLU A 55 19.94 -29.29 12.07
N ASP A 56 18.69 -29.66 12.32
CA ASP A 56 18.10 -30.97 12.01
C ASP A 56 17.86 -31.19 10.49
N GLY A 57 18.21 -30.22 9.66
CA GLY A 57 18.02 -30.26 8.21
C GLY A 57 16.62 -29.86 7.74
N SER A 58 15.66 -29.66 8.64
CA SER A 58 14.31 -29.23 8.30
C SER A 58 14.32 -27.81 7.71
N LYS A 59 13.37 -27.55 6.80
CA LYS A 59 13.17 -26.21 6.22
C LYS A 59 11.86 -25.66 6.76
N LEU A 60 11.90 -24.66 7.62
CA LEU A 60 10.69 -24.02 8.17
C LEU A 60 10.45 -22.65 7.53
N PRO A 61 9.20 -22.17 7.46
CA PRO A 61 8.91 -20.80 7.02
C PRO A 61 9.69 -19.78 7.84
N ILE A 62 10.14 -18.70 7.20
CA ILE A 62 10.77 -17.59 7.92
C ILE A 62 9.68 -16.86 8.71
N ILE A 63 9.89 -16.65 10.01
CA ILE A 63 9.04 -15.84 10.87
C ILE A 63 9.98 -14.88 11.60
N LEU A 64 9.72 -13.58 11.47
CA LEU A 64 10.51 -12.54 12.14
C LEU A 64 9.68 -11.97 13.28
N SER A 65 10.15 -12.13 14.51
CA SER A 65 9.50 -11.66 15.73
C SER A 65 10.21 -10.45 16.34
N THR A 66 11.48 -10.24 16.00
CA THR A 66 12.31 -9.15 16.55
C THR A 66 13.03 -8.35 15.47
N LYS A 67 13.39 -7.10 15.80
CA LYS A 67 14.25 -6.26 14.95
C LYS A 67 15.63 -6.91 14.74
N ASP A 68 16.18 -7.58 15.75
CA ASP A 68 17.47 -8.26 15.62
C ASP A 68 17.44 -9.36 14.56
N GLU A 69 16.34 -10.12 14.47
CA GLU A 69 16.12 -11.10 13.40
C GLU A 69 16.07 -10.46 12.03
N LEU A 70 15.30 -9.37 11.88
CA LEU A 70 15.27 -8.57 10.65
C LEU A 70 16.70 -8.17 10.25
N ILE A 71 17.47 -7.61 11.20
CA ILE A 71 18.84 -7.14 10.98
C ILE A 71 19.79 -8.30 10.62
N ARG A 72 19.62 -9.50 11.19
CA ARG A 72 20.37 -10.70 10.77
C ARG A 72 20.14 -11.00 9.29
N TYR A 73 18.90 -10.96 8.80
CA TYR A 73 18.62 -11.16 7.38
C TYR A 73 19.19 -10.04 6.51
N VAL A 74 19.16 -8.78 6.97
CA VAL A 74 19.78 -7.66 6.25
C VAL A 74 21.30 -7.85 6.12
N LYS A 75 21.99 -8.30 7.18
CA LYS A 75 23.42 -8.62 7.14
C LYS A 75 23.75 -9.75 6.15
N LEU A 76 22.81 -10.66 5.90
CA LEU A 76 22.94 -11.69 4.87
C LEU A 76 22.65 -11.16 3.45
N GLY A 77 22.30 -9.89 3.29
CA GLY A 77 21.96 -9.26 2.01
C GLY A 77 20.45 -9.18 1.74
N GLY A 78 19.60 -9.37 2.76
CA GLY A 78 18.16 -9.14 2.66
C GLY A 78 17.86 -7.68 2.33
N VAL A 79 17.18 -7.44 1.21
CA VAL A 79 16.81 -6.09 0.74
C VAL A 79 15.31 -5.89 0.73
N ASP A 80 14.52 -6.88 0.35
CA ASP A 80 13.06 -6.77 0.20
C ASP A 80 12.36 -7.77 1.09
N PHE A 81 11.49 -7.29 1.97
CA PHE A 81 10.78 -8.06 2.96
C PHE A 81 9.29 -8.00 2.66
N MET A 82 8.69 -9.17 2.51
CA MET A 82 7.27 -9.35 2.32
C MET A 82 6.71 -10.17 3.47
N ALA A 83 5.48 -9.89 3.87
CA ALA A 83 4.75 -10.65 4.87
C ALA A 83 3.50 -11.30 4.26
N SER A 84 3.08 -12.41 4.84
CA SER A 84 1.81 -13.07 4.49
C SER A 84 0.63 -12.21 4.89
N VAL A 85 -0.43 -12.25 4.09
CA VAL A 85 -1.71 -11.54 4.37
C VAL A 85 -2.55 -12.21 5.46
N ASN A 86 -2.01 -13.26 6.08
CA ASN A 86 -2.58 -14.05 7.15
C ASN A 86 -1.53 -14.28 8.25
N ALA A 87 -1.98 -14.57 9.46
CA ALA A 87 -1.09 -14.98 10.55
C ALA A 87 -0.37 -16.31 10.20
N ALA A 88 0.82 -16.53 10.76
CA ALA A 88 1.67 -17.67 10.37
C ALA A 88 1.01 -19.05 10.57
N ALA A 89 0.21 -19.21 11.63
CA ALA A 89 -0.51 -20.45 11.94
C ALA A 89 -1.86 -20.58 11.20
N SER A 90 -2.25 -19.57 10.43
CA SER A 90 -3.59 -19.43 9.87
C SER A 90 -3.65 -19.75 8.37
N LYS A 91 -4.86 -20.06 7.88
CA LYS A 91 -5.22 -20.10 6.46
C LYS A 91 -6.15 -18.96 6.01
N GLY A 92 -6.85 -18.29 6.92
CA GLY A 92 -7.76 -17.19 6.61
C GLY A 92 -7.05 -15.85 6.51
N ILE A 93 -7.62 -14.90 5.77
CA ILE A 93 -6.97 -13.61 5.48
C ILE A 93 -7.36 -12.60 6.57
N ASP A 94 -6.37 -11.95 7.20
CA ASP A 94 -6.58 -10.93 8.23
C ASP A 94 -6.13 -9.53 7.80
N MET A 95 -5.84 -9.35 6.50
CA MET A 95 -5.46 -8.09 5.89
C MET A 95 -6.10 -7.95 4.51
N VAL A 96 -6.88 -6.89 4.32
CA VAL A 96 -7.46 -6.52 3.03
C VAL A 96 -6.49 -5.63 2.29
N ILE A 97 -6.22 -5.96 1.02
CA ILE A 97 -5.35 -5.18 0.14
C ILE A 97 -6.01 -5.08 -1.23
N ILE A 98 -6.26 -3.84 -1.67
CA ILE A 98 -6.60 -3.53 -3.06
C ILE A 98 -5.40 -2.85 -3.70
N ASP A 99 -4.92 -3.43 -4.80
CA ASP A 99 -3.88 -2.89 -5.66
C ASP A 99 -4.49 -1.88 -6.63
N ILE A 100 -3.87 -0.71 -6.80
CA ILE A 100 -4.15 0.26 -7.85
C ILE A 100 -2.84 0.48 -8.61
N LYS A 101 -2.73 -0.03 -9.83
CA LYS A 101 -1.49 -0.02 -10.62
C LYS A 101 -1.68 0.71 -11.93
N GLY A 102 -0.86 1.72 -12.17
CA GLY A 102 -0.77 2.40 -13.45
C GLY A 102 0.24 1.71 -14.36
N GLY A 103 -0.11 1.57 -15.63
CA GLY A 103 0.81 1.22 -16.69
C GLY A 103 1.61 2.43 -17.18
N LYS A 104 2.31 2.24 -18.29
CA LYS A 104 3.26 3.25 -18.80
C LYS A 104 2.58 4.55 -19.21
N GLY A 105 1.39 4.49 -19.80
CA GLY A 105 0.61 5.66 -20.21
C GLY A 105 0.21 6.53 -19.03
N VAL A 106 -0.18 5.91 -17.91
CA VAL A 106 -0.49 6.63 -16.67
C VAL A 106 0.76 7.31 -16.12
N TRP A 107 1.84 6.56 -15.89
CA TRP A 107 3.07 7.12 -15.28
C TRP A 107 3.80 8.16 -16.14
N MET A 108 3.56 8.17 -17.45
CA MET A 108 4.16 9.14 -18.38
C MET A 108 3.24 10.34 -18.66
N SER A 109 2.01 10.35 -18.15
CA SER A 109 1.07 11.46 -18.32
C SER A 109 1.21 12.49 -17.20
N ASP A 110 1.17 13.79 -17.55
CA ASP A 110 1.16 14.89 -16.58
C ASP A 110 -0.01 14.80 -15.58
N ARG A 111 -1.11 14.14 -15.97
CA ARG A 111 -2.30 13.94 -15.13
C ARG A 111 -2.48 12.50 -14.64
N GLY A 112 -1.47 11.65 -14.83
CA GLY A 112 -1.52 10.25 -14.40
C GLY A 112 -1.71 10.10 -12.89
N LEU A 113 -0.97 10.88 -12.10
CA LEU A 113 -1.11 10.88 -10.64
C LEU A 113 -2.46 11.44 -10.18
N GLU A 114 -3.07 12.37 -10.93
CA GLU A 114 -4.45 12.81 -10.66
C GLU A 114 -5.43 11.65 -10.78
N LEU A 115 -5.30 10.83 -11.84
CA LEU A 115 -6.15 9.65 -11.98
C LEU A 115 -5.92 8.66 -10.83
N MET A 116 -4.66 8.36 -10.50
CA MET A 116 -4.32 7.44 -9.41
C MET A 116 -4.85 7.93 -8.05
N ASP A 117 -4.81 9.25 -7.80
CA ASP A 117 -5.37 9.87 -6.59
C ASP A 117 -6.90 9.71 -6.51
N LEU A 118 -7.61 9.95 -7.61
CA LEU A 118 -9.05 9.75 -7.68
C LEU A 118 -9.45 8.29 -7.44
N LEU A 119 -8.73 7.35 -8.07
CA LEU A 119 -9.01 5.92 -7.93
C LEU A 119 -8.70 5.40 -6.53
N THR A 120 -7.56 5.77 -5.95
CA THR A 120 -7.22 5.40 -4.57
C THR A 120 -8.19 6.00 -3.57
N THR A 121 -8.60 7.26 -3.75
CA THR A 121 -9.64 7.90 -2.92
C THR A 121 -10.97 7.16 -3.01
N ALA A 122 -11.41 6.77 -4.20
CA ALA A 122 -12.66 6.02 -4.36
C ALA A 122 -12.61 4.63 -3.70
N VAL A 123 -11.47 3.94 -3.76
CA VAL A 123 -11.25 2.67 -3.05
C VAL A 123 -11.29 2.88 -1.54
N ARG A 124 -10.64 3.92 -1.01
CA ARG A 124 -10.68 4.27 0.43
C ARG A 124 -12.09 4.57 0.92
N ILE A 125 -12.84 5.40 0.18
CA ILE A 125 -14.24 5.70 0.53
C ILE A 125 -15.05 4.41 0.54
N THR A 126 -14.84 3.51 -0.43
CA THR A 126 -15.52 2.20 -0.44
C THR A 126 -15.17 1.38 0.81
N PHE A 127 -13.90 1.34 1.22
CA PHE A 127 -13.47 0.70 2.46
C PHE A 127 -14.18 1.28 3.68
N GLU A 128 -14.18 2.61 3.83
CA GLU A 128 -14.77 3.31 4.97
C GLU A 128 -16.28 3.05 5.07
N GLN A 129 -16.99 3.08 3.94
CA GLN A 129 -18.43 2.78 3.90
C GLN A 129 -18.76 1.30 4.17
N LEU A 130 -17.78 0.40 3.98
CA LEU A 130 -17.88 -1.02 4.35
C LEU A 130 -17.30 -1.30 5.75
N GLY A 131 -17.07 -0.26 6.56
CA GLY A 131 -16.60 -0.39 7.95
C GLY A 131 -15.09 -0.56 8.13
N LEU A 132 -14.30 -0.48 7.04
CA LEU A 132 -12.84 -0.52 7.07
C LEU A 132 -12.24 0.89 7.23
N VAL A 133 -12.65 1.58 8.30
CA VAL A 133 -12.31 2.99 8.57
C VAL A 133 -10.82 3.20 8.88
N HIS A 134 -10.17 2.20 9.45
CA HIS A 134 -8.73 2.22 9.65
C HIS A 134 -8.03 1.62 8.44
N ASN A 135 -7.68 2.48 7.49
CA ASN A 135 -6.99 2.13 6.26
C ASN A 135 -5.86 3.12 5.95
N ALA A 136 -4.92 2.71 5.08
CA ALA A 136 -3.86 3.58 4.59
C ALA A 136 -3.52 3.28 3.12
N VAL A 137 -3.02 4.30 2.41
CA VAL A 137 -2.47 4.17 1.06
C VAL A 137 -0.98 3.95 1.14
N ILE A 138 -0.46 2.90 0.50
CA ILE A 138 0.96 2.57 0.48
C ILE A 138 1.43 2.55 -0.98
N PHE A 139 2.44 3.35 -1.32
CA PHE A 139 3.20 3.15 -2.56
C PHE A 139 3.99 1.84 -2.45
N ASP A 140 3.92 0.98 -3.46
CA ASP A 140 4.47 -0.38 -3.36
C ASP A 140 5.98 -0.49 -3.61
N GLY A 141 6.66 0.63 -3.81
CA GLY A 141 8.09 0.69 -4.15
C GLY A 141 8.36 0.55 -5.65
N MET A 142 7.34 0.39 -6.50
CA MET A 142 7.52 0.21 -7.94
C MET A 142 6.55 1.04 -8.77
N ASN A 143 5.35 0.57 -9.06
CA ASN A 143 4.47 1.17 -10.08
C ASN A 143 3.00 1.26 -9.67
N GLY A 144 2.71 1.12 -8.39
CA GLY A 144 1.35 1.23 -7.92
C GLY A 144 1.23 1.63 -6.46
N PHE A 145 -0.01 1.85 -6.08
CA PHE A 145 -0.44 2.11 -4.73
C PHE A 145 -1.29 0.94 -4.24
N LYS A 146 -1.41 0.82 -2.93
CA LYS A 146 -2.24 -0.18 -2.27
C LYS A 146 -3.09 0.52 -1.23
N VAL A 147 -4.38 0.22 -1.18
CA VAL A 147 -5.21 0.56 -0.02
C VAL A 147 -5.23 -0.68 0.87
N ILE A 148 -4.74 -0.52 2.09
CA ILE A 148 -4.56 -1.61 3.06
C ILE A 148 -5.44 -1.37 4.27
N SER A 149 -6.02 -2.44 4.81
CA SER A 149 -6.73 -2.45 6.09
C SER A 149 -6.47 -3.75 6.85
N MET A 150 -6.28 -3.67 8.17
CA MET A 150 -6.12 -4.85 9.03
C MET A 150 -7.46 -5.26 9.63
N LEU A 151 -7.72 -6.56 9.73
CA LEU A 151 -8.98 -7.11 10.20
C LEU A 151 -8.87 -7.67 11.62
N SER A 152 -9.95 -7.56 12.41
CA SER A 152 -10.02 -8.06 13.78
C SER A 152 -10.11 -9.59 13.86
N ARG A 153 -10.64 -10.21 12.80
CA ARG A 153 -10.67 -11.66 12.60
C ARG A 153 -10.45 -11.99 11.13
N GLU A 154 -10.14 -13.26 10.89
CA GLU A 154 -9.90 -13.78 9.55
C GLU A 154 -11.20 -13.81 8.74
N VAL A 155 -11.06 -13.58 7.43
CA VAL A 155 -12.14 -13.63 6.45
C VAL A 155 -11.76 -14.60 5.33
N ASN A 156 -12.79 -15.26 4.78
CA ASN A 156 -12.60 -16.23 3.71
C ASN A 156 -12.19 -15.55 2.40
N PRO A 157 -11.32 -16.17 1.59
CA PRO A 157 -10.94 -15.64 0.29
C PRO A 157 -12.13 -15.37 -0.65
N GLU A 158 -13.22 -16.13 -0.55
CA GLU A 158 -14.43 -15.99 -1.35
C GLU A 158 -15.14 -14.66 -1.08
N ASP A 159 -15.33 -14.31 0.19
CA ASP A 159 -15.91 -13.03 0.59
C ASP A 159 -15.03 -11.86 0.11
N LEU A 160 -13.71 -12.03 0.19
CA LEU A 160 -12.75 -11.03 -0.27
C LEU A 160 -12.65 -10.93 -1.80
N ARG A 161 -13.02 -11.96 -2.56
CA ARG A 161 -13.24 -11.85 -4.02
C ARG A 161 -14.46 -10.98 -4.30
N ALA A 162 -15.57 -11.23 -3.61
CA ALA A 162 -16.77 -10.42 -3.73
C ALA A 162 -16.52 -8.94 -3.36
N LEU A 163 -15.68 -8.66 -2.36
CA LEU A 163 -15.21 -7.30 -2.07
C LEU A 163 -14.49 -6.66 -3.26
N VAL A 164 -13.59 -7.39 -3.92
CA VAL A 164 -12.87 -6.89 -5.11
C VAL A 164 -13.86 -6.57 -6.23
N ASP A 165 -14.90 -7.39 -6.41
CA ASP A 165 -15.95 -7.15 -7.40
C ASP A 165 -16.74 -5.88 -7.09
N VAL A 166 -17.17 -5.70 -5.82
CA VAL A 166 -17.84 -4.48 -5.35
C VAL A 166 -16.98 -3.25 -5.61
N VAL A 167 -15.70 -3.29 -5.23
CA VAL A 167 -14.77 -2.18 -5.40
C VAL A 167 -14.63 -1.81 -6.88
N ASN A 168 -14.43 -2.80 -7.76
CA ASN A 168 -14.32 -2.56 -9.19
C ASN A 168 -15.60 -1.94 -9.77
N GLU A 169 -16.75 -2.49 -9.43
CA GLU A 169 -18.04 -2.03 -9.93
C GLU A 169 -18.35 -0.59 -9.50
N VAL A 170 -18.13 -0.30 -8.21
CA VAL A 170 -18.37 1.02 -7.61
C VAL A 170 -17.41 2.06 -8.19
N VAL A 171 -16.11 1.75 -8.28
CA VAL A 171 -15.12 2.68 -8.84
C VAL A 171 -15.41 2.94 -10.31
N HIS A 172 -15.62 1.89 -11.12
CA HIS A 172 -15.92 2.04 -12.53
C HIS A 172 -17.16 2.92 -12.75
N ARG A 173 -18.28 2.63 -12.07
CA ARG A 173 -19.51 3.44 -12.21
C ARG A 173 -19.36 4.88 -11.74
N SER A 174 -18.51 5.12 -10.75
CA SER A 174 -18.24 6.46 -10.23
C SER A 174 -17.47 7.29 -11.25
N MET A 175 -16.46 6.67 -11.89
CA MET A 175 -15.47 7.34 -12.72
C MET A 175 -15.78 7.34 -14.23
N LYS A 176 -16.65 6.45 -14.73
CA LYS A 176 -16.87 6.22 -16.18
C LYS A 176 -17.18 7.47 -17.01
N SER A 177 -17.76 8.52 -16.40
CA SER A 177 -18.09 9.77 -17.08
C SER A 177 -16.99 10.83 -17.01
N MET A 178 -15.87 10.54 -16.33
CA MET A 178 -14.75 11.46 -16.20
C MET A 178 -13.83 11.31 -17.41
N GLU A 179 -13.56 12.42 -18.11
CA GLU A 179 -12.67 12.47 -19.28
C GLU A 179 -11.31 11.83 -19.00
N LEU A 180 -10.73 12.09 -17.83
CA LEU A 180 -9.43 11.55 -17.44
C LEU A 180 -9.46 10.02 -17.32
N TYR A 181 -10.52 9.46 -16.75
CA TYR A 181 -10.70 8.00 -16.65
C TYR A 181 -10.97 7.38 -18.01
N GLN A 182 -11.74 8.02 -18.89
CA GLN A 182 -11.95 7.54 -20.26
C GLN A 182 -10.65 7.52 -21.09
N ARG A 183 -9.73 8.46 -20.81
CA ARG A 183 -8.45 8.55 -21.53
C ARG A 183 -7.39 7.57 -21.04
N LEU A 184 -7.30 7.37 -19.73
CA LEU A 184 -6.17 6.67 -19.10
C LEU A 184 -6.60 5.43 -18.29
N GLY A 185 -7.90 5.21 -18.08
CA GLY A 185 -8.43 4.16 -17.22
C GLY A 185 -8.12 2.74 -17.70
N ASP A 186 -8.02 2.52 -19.01
CA ASP A 186 -7.64 1.23 -19.59
C ASP A 186 -6.20 0.82 -19.26
N ASP A 187 -5.34 1.79 -18.91
CA ASP A 187 -3.96 1.57 -18.48
C ASP A 187 -3.85 1.53 -16.94
N VAL A 188 -4.97 1.38 -16.23
CA VAL A 188 -5.00 1.17 -14.77
C VAL A 188 -5.62 -0.19 -14.45
N VAL A 189 -5.00 -0.90 -13.50
CA VAL A 189 -5.54 -2.13 -12.92
C VAL A 189 -5.91 -1.90 -11.47
N ILE A 190 -7.16 -2.20 -11.11
CA ILE A 190 -7.64 -2.27 -9.72
C ILE A 190 -7.94 -3.73 -9.39
N GLY A 191 -7.38 -4.27 -8.32
CA GLY A 191 -7.66 -5.68 -7.98
C GLY A 191 -7.04 -6.19 -6.69
N GLY A 192 -7.37 -7.43 -6.34
CA GLY A 192 -6.88 -8.10 -5.12
C GLY A 192 -5.73 -9.08 -5.34
N ASN A 193 -4.89 -8.89 -6.37
CA ASN A 193 -3.83 -9.85 -6.74
C ASN A 193 -2.85 -10.13 -5.58
N THR A 194 -2.42 -9.08 -4.88
CA THR A 194 -1.54 -9.21 -3.70
C THR A 194 -2.17 -10.09 -2.63
N MET A 195 -3.47 -9.88 -2.36
CA MET A 195 -4.21 -10.56 -1.31
C MET A 195 -4.60 -12.00 -1.67
N LEU A 196 -5.19 -12.21 -2.84
CA LEU A 196 -5.88 -13.46 -3.18
C LEU A 196 -4.99 -14.46 -3.92
N LYS A 197 -4.07 -13.97 -4.76
CA LYS A 197 -3.20 -14.81 -5.60
C LYS A 197 -1.81 -14.97 -5.01
N VAL A 198 -1.14 -13.86 -4.70
CA VAL A 198 0.24 -13.88 -4.17
C VAL A 198 0.24 -14.26 -2.69
N LYS A 199 -0.76 -13.79 -1.93
CA LYS A 199 -0.90 -13.98 -0.47
C LYS A 199 0.27 -13.45 0.35
N MET A 200 1.08 -12.59 -0.25
CA MET A 200 2.20 -11.91 0.37
C MET A 200 2.21 -10.47 -0.13
N TYR A 201 2.47 -9.52 0.76
CA TYR A 201 2.62 -8.11 0.43
C TYR A 201 3.97 -7.60 0.90
N ARG A 202 4.55 -6.66 0.16
CA ARG A 202 5.72 -5.94 0.63
C ARG A 202 5.33 -5.10 1.83
N VAL A 203 6.00 -5.31 2.95
CA VAL A 203 5.63 -4.61 4.18
C VAL A 203 5.95 -3.12 4.05
N PRO A 204 5.15 -2.22 4.65
CA PRO A 204 5.50 -0.81 4.76
C PRO A 204 6.94 -0.65 5.25
N LEU A 205 7.64 0.30 4.63
CA LEU A 205 9.04 0.65 4.84
C LEU A 205 10.05 -0.38 4.32
N SER A 206 9.63 -1.48 3.71
CA SER A 206 10.56 -2.36 3.01
C SER A 206 11.06 -1.72 1.71
N LEU A 207 12.35 -1.85 1.44
CA LEU A 207 12.92 -1.54 0.13
C LEU A 207 12.44 -2.56 -0.91
N HIS A 208 12.25 -2.09 -2.13
CA HIS A 208 12.03 -2.93 -3.28
C HIS A 208 13.37 -3.41 -3.84
N TRP A 209 13.50 -4.71 -4.11
CA TRP A 209 14.79 -5.28 -4.54
C TRP A 209 15.34 -4.66 -5.83
N SER A 210 14.50 -4.40 -6.85
CA SER A 210 14.97 -3.82 -8.13
C SER A 210 15.08 -2.29 -8.12
N THR A 211 14.04 -1.56 -7.71
CA THR A 211 14.02 -0.09 -7.79
C THR A 211 14.79 0.59 -6.67
N LYS A 212 15.04 -0.12 -5.56
CA LYS A 212 15.66 0.39 -4.32
C LYS A 212 14.85 1.45 -3.57
N LEU A 213 13.64 1.75 -4.04
CA LEU A 213 12.70 2.61 -3.34
C LEU A 213 11.99 1.85 -2.22
N SER A 214 11.65 2.56 -1.16
CA SER A 214 10.88 2.03 -0.05
C SER A 214 9.38 2.01 -0.36
N ALA A 215 8.68 1.01 0.16
CA ALA A 215 7.23 0.98 0.16
C ALA A 215 6.70 1.93 1.25
N ILE A 216 6.30 3.15 0.88
CA ILE A 216 5.98 4.20 1.85
C ILE A 216 4.48 4.45 1.98
N PRO A 217 3.98 4.85 3.15
CA PRO A 217 2.65 5.41 3.26
C PRO A 217 2.56 6.75 2.52
N VAL A 218 1.41 7.02 1.91
CA VAL A 218 1.15 8.22 1.12
C VAL A 218 -0.15 8.85 1.59
N ALA A 219 -0.10 10.10 2.06
CA ALA A 219 -1.30 10.82 2.50
C ALA A 219 -2.21 11.16 1.31
N ARG A 220 -1.60 11.66 0.22
CA ARG A 220 -2.27 12.00 -1.03
C ARG A 220 -1.40 11.60 -2.22
N VAL A 221 -1.97 10.84 -3.14
CA VAL A 221 -1.25 10.26 -4.28
C VAL A 221 -0.91 11.32 -5.32
N TYR A 222 -1.74 12.34 -5.45
CA TYR A 222 -1.47 13.46 -6.36
C TYR A 222 -0.12 14.13 -6.08
N ASP A 223 0.27 14.23 -4.80
CA ASP A 223 1.50 14.90 -4.35
C ASP A 223 2.70 13.94 -4.30
N PHE A 224 2.51 12.66 -4.67
CA PHE A 224 3.57 11.66 -4.59
C PHE A 224 4.69 11.94 -5.58
N THR A 225 5.92 11.77 -5.11
CA THR A 225 7.11 11.73 -5.96
C THR A 225 7.99 10.55 -5.58
N THR A 226 8.73 9.99 -6.54
CA THR A 226 9.64 8.87 -6.28
C THR A 226 10.77 9.24 -5.31
N ILE A 227 11.10 10.53 -5.22
CA ILE A 227 12.03 11.09 -4.23
C ILE A 227 11.56 10.79 -2.81
N SER A 228 10.26 10.94 -2.52
CA SER A 228 9.72 10.65 -1.18
C SER A 228 9.92 9.20 -0.74
N ALA A 229 10.09 8.26 -1.69
CA ALA A 229 10.34 6.85 -1.44
C ALA A 229 11.83 6.50 -1.40
N ASP A 230 12.73 7.47 -1.60
CA ASP A 230 14.17 7.26 -1.45
C ASP A 230 14.52 6.96 0.02
N PRO A 231 15.40 5.99 0.32
CA PRO A 231 15.70 5.61 1.70
C PRO A 231 16.14 6.76 2.62
N SER A 232 16.85 7.75 2.09
CA SER A 232 17.31 8.91 2.86
C SER A 232 16.16 9.83 3.26
N ASP A 233 15.21 10.04 2.34
CA ASP A 233 14.02 10.84 2.58
C ASP A 233 13.04 10.15 3.53
N VAL A 234 12.93 8.82 3.43
CA VAL A 234 12.11 8.04 4.36
C VAL A 234 12.62 8.12 5.79
N ILE A 235 13.95 8.06 5.99
CA ILE A 235 14.55 8.27 7.31
C ILE A 235 14.25 9.68 7.82
N ARG A 236 14.46 10.69 6.98
CA ARG A 236 14.24 12.10 7.34
C ARG A 236 12.80 12.39 7.76
N ARG A 237 11.83 11.68 7.16
CA ARG A 237 10.38 11.89 7.36
C ARG A 237 9.71 10.77 8.16
N LEU A 238 10.48 9.97 8.91
CA LEU A 238 9.98 8.74 9.53
C LEU A 238 8.79 8.97 10.48
N ASP A 239 8.78 10.08 11.22
CA ASP A 239 7.67 10.41 12.13
C ASP A 239 6.38 10.73 11.38
N SER A 240 6.47 11.44 10.26
CA SER A 240 5.32 11.67 9.38
C SER A 240 4.83 10.35 8.77
N MET A 241 5.73 9.46 8.35
CA MET A 241 5.37 8.14 7.86
C MET A 241 4.68 7.30 8.94
N ARG A 242 5.15 7.37 10.19
CA ARG A 242 4.51 6.71 11.34
C ARG A 242 3.07 7.18 11.51
N LYS A 243 2.82 8.49 11.52
CA LYS A 243 1.46 9.06 11.67
C LYS A 243 0.50 8.55 10.60
N ILE A 244 0.94 8.47 9.34
CA ILE A 244 0.08 7.96 8.25
C ILE A 244 -0.17 6.45 8.39
N LEU A 245 0.74 5.70 9.03
CA LEU A 245 0.59 4.27 9.28
C LEU A 245 -0.22 3.94 10.55
N GLU A 246 -0.37 4.87 11.49
CA GLU A 246 -1.07 4.66 12.75
C GLU A 246 -2.46 4.04 12.63
N PRO A 247 -3.31 4.40 11.64
CA PRO A 247 -4.58 3.74 11.43
C PRO A 247 -4.42 2.21 11.33
N LEU A 248 -3.39 1.71 10.63
CA LEU A 248 -3.18 0.27 10.46
C LEU A 248 -2.82 -0.47 11.76
N PHE A 249 -2.48 0.23 12.85
CA PHE A 249 -2.24 -0.43 14.14
C PHE A 249 -3.54 -0.85 14.82
N THR A 250 -4.68 -0.33 14.36
CA THR A 250 -6.01 -0.70 14.86
C THR A 250 -6.68 -1.64 13.87
N ARG A 251 -7.12 -2.80 14.35
CA ARG A 251 -7.82 -3.79 13.54
C ARG A 251 -9.29 -3.42 13.39
N ASN A 252 -9.81 -3.45 12.17
CA ASN A 252 -11.22 -3.16 11.88
C ASN A 252 -12.10 -4.37 12.21
N PRO A 253 -13.25 -4.17 12.87
CA PRO A 253 -14.32 -5.15 12.92
C PRO A 253 -14.72 -5.58 11.51
N VAL A 254 -15.04 -6.85 11.32
CA VAL A 254 -15.36 -7.39 9.98
C VAL A 254 -16.86 -7.45 9.71
N ASP A 255 -17.71 -7.20 10.69
CA ASP A 255 -19.15 -7.49 10.54
C ASP A 255 -19.81 -6.57 9.50
N ALA A 256 -19.53 -5.26 9.56
CA ALA A 256 -20.01 -4.31 8.55
C ALA A 256 -19.47 -4.63 7.13
N LEU A 257 -18.22 -5.11 7.04
CA LEU A 257 -17.63 -5.55 5.78
C LEU A 257 -18.41 -6.74 5.22
N LEU A 258 -18.64 -7.77 6.05
CA LEU A 258 -19.33 -8.98 5.64
C LEU A 258 -20.81 -8.72 5.30
N ASP A 259 -21.48 -7.81 6.01
CA ASP A 259 -22.86 -7.43 5.69
C ASP A 259 -22.93 -6.68 4.35
N GLY A 260 -21.98 -5.79 4.07
CA GLY A 260 -21.88 -5.16 2.76
C GLY A 260 -21.58 -6.16 1.63
N ILE A 261 -20.70 -7.13 1.86
CA ILE A 261 -20.42 -8.21 0.90
C ILE A 261 -21.66 -9.08 0.66
N ARG A 262 -22.40 -9.45 1.70
CA ARG A 262 -23.64 -10.24 1.58
C ARG A 262 -24.67 -9.52 0.73
N ARG A 263 -24.91 -8.23 0.98
CA ARG A 263 -25.80 -7.40 0.16
C ARG A 263 -25.42 -7.47 -1.33
N TRP A 264 -24.13 -7.39 -1.65
CA TRP A 264 -23.67 -7.54 -3.03
C TRP A 264 -23.94 -8.93 -3.61
N VAL A 265 -23.61 -9.99 -2.87
CA VAL A 265 -23.83 -11.38 -3.29
C VAL A 265 -25.32 -11.68 -3.50
N ASP A 266 -26.18 -11.10 -2.68
CA ASP A 266 -27.64 -11.21 -2.77
C ASP A 266 -28.25 -10.36 -3.90
N GLY A 267 -27.43 -9.62 -4.65
CA GLY A 267 -27.85 -8.80 -5.79
C GLY A 267 -28.47 -7.45 -5.40
N ASP A 268 -28.21 -6.94 -4.18
CA ASP A 268 -28.65 -5.62 -3.75
C ASP A 268 -27.79 -4.51 -4.39
N TYR A 269 -28.18 -4.12 -5.61
CA TYR A 269 -27.54 -3.03 -6.33
C TYR A 269 -27.71 -1.65 -5.66
N SER A 270 -28.60 -1.49 -4.67
CA SER A 270 -28.73 -0.21 -3.95
C SER A 270 -27.43 0.16 -3.22
N LEU A 271 -26.67 -0.84 -2.75
CA LEU A 271 -25.34 -0.65 -2.18
C LEU A 271 -24.41 0.08 -3.15
N VAL A 272 -24.35 -0.38 -4.40
CA VAL A 272 -23.49 0.21 -5.43
C VAL A 272 -23.87 1.66 -5.71
N TYR A 273 -25.17 1.97 -5.79
CA TYR A 273 -25.64 3.34 -6.02
C TYR A 273 -25.38 4.26 -4.82
N GLN A 274 -25.54 3.77 -3.59
CA GLN A 274 -25.19 4.49 -2.36
C GLN A 274 -23.70 4.86 -2.36
N LEU A 275 -22.82 3.87 -2.54
CA LEU A 275 -21.37 4.06 -2.55
C LEU A 275 -20.93 5.02 -3.67
N LYS A 276 -21.47 4.85 -4.88
CA LYS A 276 -21.23 5.74 -6.01
C LYS A 276 -21.63 7.19 -5.69
N GLY A 277 -22.77 7.39 -5.03
CA GLY A 277 -23.24 8.71 -4.62
C GLY A 277 -22.26 9.40 -3.68
N VAL A 278 -21.78 8.68 -2.66
CA VAL A 278 -20.79 9.18 -1.70
C VAL A 278 -19.48 9.55 -2.41
N ILE A 279 -18.96 8.67 -3.26
CA ILE A 279 -17.71 8.91 -4.00
C ILE A 279 -17.83 10.14 -4.89
N ARG A 280 -18.91 10.27 -5.66
CA ARG A 280 -19.13 11.43 -6.53
C ARG A 280 -19.24 12.72 -5.75
N ASN A 281 -19.97 12.72 -4.64
CA ASN A 281 -20.10 13.89 -3.78
C ASN A 281 -18.74 14.30 -3.18
N SER A 282 -17.93 13.34 -2.75
CA SER A 282 -16.59 13.61 -2.22
C SER A 282 -15.66 14.19 -3.29
N ILE A 283 -15.63 13.60 -4.48
CA ILE A 283 -14.75 14.04 -5.58
C ILE A 283 -15.19 15.38 -6.17
N MET A 284 -16.50 15.61 -6.31
CA MET A 284 -17.04 16.88 -6.82
C MET A 284 -16.99 17.99 -5.75
N GLY A 285 -17.26 17.67 -4.49
CA GLY A 285 -17.18 18.62 -3.37
C GLY A 285 -15.76 19.15 -3.14
N ALA A 286 -14.74 18.30 -3.33
CA ALA A 286 -13.33 18.70 -3.30
C ALA A 286 -12.92 19.63 -4.47
N ARG A 287 -13.70 19.68 -5.57
CA ARG A 287 -13.48 20.62 -6.67
C ARG A 287 -14.15 21.97 -6.46
N ASN A 288 -15.24 22.02 -5.67
CA ASN A 288 -16.01 23.23 -5.41
C ASN A 288 -15.58 23.98 -4.14
N THR A 289 -14.92 23.31 -3.21
CA THR A 289 -14.24 23.96 -2.09
C THR A 289 -12.78 24.16 -2.49
N ASN A 290 -12.25 25.38 -2.38
CA ASN A 290 -10.81 25.66 -2.42
C ASN A 290 -10.07 25.01 -1.21
N SER A 291 -10.42 23.78 -0.83
CA SER A 291 -9.82 23.02 0.27
C SER A 291 -8.39 22.56 -0.02
N LEU A 292 -7.83 22.94 -1.19
CA LEU A 292 -6.42 22.78 -1.54
C LEU A 292 -5.47 23.75 -0.82
N GLU A 293 -5.98 24.70 -0.01
CA GLU A 293 -5.14 25.63 0.76
C GLU A 293 -4.77 25.13 2.16
N VAL A 294 -5.56 24.24 2.77
CA VAL A 294 -5.42 23.90 4.21
C VAL A 294 -4.19 23.03 4.51
N ASP A 295 -3.68 22.26 3.56
CA ASP A 295 -2.45 21.46 3.75
C ASP A 295 -1.16 22.17 3.30
N ARG A 296 -1.25 23.36 2.69
CA ARG A 296 -0.06 24.13 2.27
C ARG A 296 0.60 24.88 3.42
N GLU A 297 -0.16 25.32 4.42
CA GLU A 297 0.42 26.04 5.56
C GLU A 297 1.28 25.13 6.45
N ASN A 298 0.90 23.86 6.63
CA ASN A 298 1.64 22.90 7.45
C ASN A 298 2.93 22.35 6.80
N LEU A 299 3.16 22.62 5.51
CA LEU A 299 4.40 22.25 4.81
C LEU A 299 5.34 23.45 4.56
N LYS A 300 4.85 24.69 4.71
CA LYS A 300 5.68 25.90 4.55
C LYS A 300 6.47 26.25 5.81
N THR A 301 6.00 25.86 6.99
CA THR A 301 6.63 26.21 8.27
C THR A 301 7.98 25.53 8.51
N GLU A 302 8.38 24.51 7.76
CA GLU A 302 9.70 23.86 7.93
C GLU A 302 10.80 24.43 7.01
N GLU A 303 10.46 25.10 5.90
CA GLU A 303 11.46 25.71 5.00
C GLU A 303 11.90 27.11 5.46
N GLU A 304 11.09 27.83 6.23
CA GLU A 304 11.43 29.19 6.70
C GLU A 304 12.24 29.23 8.00
N THR A 305 12.32 28.14 8.78
CA THR A 305 13.13 28.08 10.02
C THR A 305 14.56 27.55 9.85
N SER A 306 14.96 27.13 8.64
CA SER A 306 16.35 26.70 8.37
C SER A 306 17.21 27.79 7.73
N GLY A 307 16.70 29.03 7.66
CA GLY A 307 17.37 30.19 7.10
C GLY A 307 17.58 31.32 8.11
N ARG A 308 18.16 31.03 9.28
CA ARG A 308 18.84 32.01 10.15
C ARG A 308 19.99 31.37 10.90
#